data_AF-A0A5N7CU29-F1
#
_entry.id   AF-A0A5N7CU29-F1
#
_cell.length_a   1.000
_cell.length_b   1.000
_cell.length_c   1.000
_cell.angle_alpha   90.00
_cell.angle_beta   90.00
_cell.angle_gamma   90.00
#
_symmetry.space_group_name_H-M   'P 1'
#
loop_
_entity.id
_entity.type
_entity.pdbx_description
1 polymer ?
#
loop_
_entity_poly.entity_id
_entity_poly.type
_entity_poly.pdbx_seq_one_letter_code
_entity_poly.pdbx_strand_id
1 'polypeptide(L)'
;MGDSMFPMYFGLPDPHIFRLPSDSHPLPSSPTSRSQLSWDRPINISPALFYRTLDVRLPLLIATLYALIVCTFNHINRKRQNRPWPLSRSPLFSQFVLVHNVGLVLFSAWMALGTYQTIKSTLMNQRHSQPLASAIHVLCKFDRKEELSYFIQRRISEEPRSQLDVNDHSFNIPHHEILQFDSLWDRGIDYYMWMFYMSKFYEVVDTILLLLKGKKSSFLQTYHHAGVMLCTWAGVRYASPPGLVGLLLNSVIHTIMYFYYTLATLKIAVPGFLKRILTGMQIAQFILGSIFAWSYIFISYDASIWPPLASIDNKREENHGNESRTNISLPQDNSHLVPCLDNSGQVFALLLTTLYLIPLTFLFLRFFVRSYLSGPKRKLAKQ
;
A
#
# COMPACT_ATOMS: atom_id res chain seq x y z
N MET A 1 -13.56 15.25 -37.25
CA MET A 1 -14.05 13.99 -36.67
C MET A 1 -12.90 13.01 -36.68
N GLY A 2 -12.55 12.42 -35.51
CA GLY A 2 -11.40 11.53 -35.28
C GLY A 2 -10.11 12.32 -35.04
N ASP A 3 -9.38 12.23 -33.92
CA ASP A 3 -9.24 11.12 -32.98
C ASP A 3 -9.38 11.59 -31.53
N SER A 4 -10.32 10.98 -30.81
CA SER A 4 -10.26 10.91 -29.36
C SER A 4 -9.12 9.97 -28.99
N MET A 5 -7.89 10.49 -28.95
CA MET A 5 -6.71 9.73 -28.54
C MET A 5 -6.94 9.27 -27.09
N PHE A 6 -7.16 7.96 -26.90
CA PHE A 6 -7.34 7.39 -25.57
C PHE A 6 -6.06 7.62 -24.77
N PRO A 7 -6.11 8.28 -23.60
CA PRO A 7 -4.91 8.54 -22.81
C PRO A 7 -4.34 7.27 -22.14
N MET A 8 -5.01 6.13 -22.30
CA MET A 8 -4.67 4.84 -21.72
C MET A 8 -4.50 3.81 -22.83
N TYR A 9 -3.41 3.06 -22.77
CA TYR A 9 -3.07 1.99 -23.69
C TYR A 9 -2.85 0.70 -22.90
N PHE A 10 -3.28 -0.42 -23.49
CA PHE A 10 -3.03 -1.74 -22.95
C PHE A 10 -1.91 -2.41 -23.75
N GLY A 11 -0.88 -2.89 -23.05
CA GLY A 11 0.29 -3.49 -23.68
C GLY A 11 0.90 -4.59 -22.83
N LEU A 12 1.74 -5.42 -23.45
CA LEU A 12 2.54 -6.38 -22.71
C LEU A 12 3.70 -5.66 -22.01
N PRO A 13 4.02 -6.02 -20.76
CA PRO A 13 5.14 -5.42 -20.04
C PRO A 13 6.49 -5.81 -20.65
N ASP A 14 7.49 -4.95 -20.45
CA ASP A 14 8.88 -5.26 -20.76
C ASP A 14 9.36 -6.46 -19.92
N PRO A 15 9.87 -7.56 -20.52
CA PRO A 15 10.39 -8.71 -19.78
C PRO A 15 11.45 -8.38 -18.72
N HIS A 16 12.19 -7.27 -18.86
CA HIS A 16 13.26 -6.88 -17.94
C HIS A 16 12.77 -6.54 -16.53
N ILE A 17 11.53 -6.09 -16.37
CA ILE A 17 10.96 -5.73 -15.06
C ILE A 17 10.62 -6.95 -14.19
N PHE A 18 10.67 -8.17 -14.75
CA PHE A 18 10.43 -9.42 -14.00
C PHE A 18 11.68 -9.98 -13.31
N ARG A 19 12.83 -9.31 -13.44
CA ARG A 19 14.05 -9.69 -12.74
C ARG A 19 13.91 -9.47 -11.24
N LEU A 20 14.65 -10.23 -10.44
CA LEU A 20 14.74 -9.95 -9.01
C LEU A 20 15.41 -8.58 -8.79
N PRO A 21 14.88 -7.73 -7.89
CA PRO A 21 15.48 -6.44 -7.59
C PRO A 21 16.88 -6.65 -6.98
N SER A 22 17.82 -5.80 -7.36
CA SER A 22 19.18 -5.83 -6.80
C SER A 22 19.20 -5.37 -5.35
N ASP A 23 20.23 -5.77 -4.59
CA ASP A 23 20.44 -5.28 -3.22
C ASP A 23 20.61 -3.76 -3.16
N SER A 24 21.06 -3.15 -4.26
CA SER A 24 21.24 -1.71 -4.45
C SER A 24 19.97 -0.95 -4.86
N HIS A 25 18.80 -1.60 -4.93
CA HIS A 25 17.56 -0.95 -5.33
C HIS A 25 17.26 0.28 -4.42
N PRO A 26 16.90 1.45 -4.99
CA PRO A 26 16.69 2.66 -4.20
C PRO A 26 15.62 2.47 -3.12
N LEU A 27 15.77 3.18 -2.00
CA LEU A 27 14.81 3.24 -0.90
C LEU A 27 13.76 4.33 -1.14
N PRO A 28 12.51 4.12 -0.72
CA PRO A 28 11.43 5.11 -0.83
C PRO A 28 11.67 6.32 0.10
N SER A 29 10.97 7.43 -0.14
CA SER A 29 11.08 8.61 0.74
C SER A 29 10.37 8.29 2.04
N SER A 30 10.99 8.65 3.17
CA SER A 30 10.34 8.56 4.46
C SER A 30 9.32 9.69 4.61
N PRO A 31 8.23 9.48 5.34
CA PRO A 31 7.27 10.55 5.65
C PRO A 31 7.91 11.77 6.29
N THR A 32 7.67 12.93 5.69
CA THR A 32 8.16 14.22 6.21
C THR A 32 7.55 14.51 7.58
N SER A 33 8.41 14.78 8.56
CA SER A 33 7.99 15.18 9.91
C SER A 33 7.33 16.55 9.87
N ARG A 34 6.21 16.71 10.59
CA ARG A 34 5.48 17.98 10.69
C ARG A 34 5.66 18.60 12.08
N SER A 35 5.70 19.92 12.13
CA SER A 35 5.75 20.69 13.38
C SER A 35 4.46 20.62 14.18
N GLN A 36 3.31 20.49 13.50
CA GLN A 36 2.00 20.33 14.10
C GLN A 36 1.41 18.97 13.71
N LEU A 37 0.94 18.23 14.71
CA LEU A 37 0.23 16.97 14.52
C LEU A 37 -1.18 17.26 13.98
N SER A 38 -1.63 16.46 13.03
CA SER A 38 -2.96 16.57 12.45
C SER A 38 -3.69 15.23 12.48
N TRP A 39 -4.99 15.24 12.17
CA TRP A 39 -5.76 14.01 12.01
C TRP A 39 -5.15 13.05 10.97
N ASP A 40 -4.56 13.58 9.90
CA ASP A 40 -3.95 12.77 8.85
C ASP A 40 -2.58 12.21 9.25
N ARG A 41 -1.85 12.94 10.12
CA ARG A 41 -0.53 12.56 10.64
C ARG A 41 -0.48 12.78 12.16
N PRO A 42 -1.08 11.86 12.94
CA PRO A 42 -1.18 12.00 14.39
C PRO A 42 0.14 11.79 15.12
N ILE A 43 1.12 11.14 14.48
CA ILE A 43 2.47 10.94 15.00
C ILE A 43 3.50 11.20 13.91
N ASN A 44 4.68 11.67 14.29
CA ASN A 44 5.81 11.76 13.37
C ASN A 44 6.57 10.44 13.34
N ILE A 45 6.99 10.03 12.15
CA ILE A 45 7.83 8.84 11.94
C ILE A 45 9.25 9.33 11.71
N SER A 46 10.19 8.94 12.57
CA SER A 46 11.60 9.26 12.32
C SER A 46 12.09 8.50 11.08
N PRO A 47 12.89 9.13 10.20
CA PRO A 47 13.49 8.44 9.05
C PRO A 47 14.29 7.20 9.47
N ALA A 48 14.99 7.27 10.62
CA ALA A 48 15.73 6.13 11.17
C ALA A 48 14.83 4.94 11.49
N LEU A 49 13.65 5.18 12.10
CA LEU A 49 12.68 4.12 12.38
C LEU A 49 12.11 3.55 11.08
N PHE A 50 11.71 4.44 10.15
CA PHE A 50 11.18 4.04 8.84
C PHE A 50 12.14 3.08 8.12
N TYR A 51 13.40 3.48 7.94
CA TYR A 51 14.38 2.65 7.22
C TYR A 51 14.76 1.37 7.97
N ARG A 52 14.86 1.40 9.31
CA ARG A 52 15.09 0.17 10.09
C ARG A 52 13.97 -0.84 9.91
N THR A 53 12.71 -0.38 9.85
CA THR A 53 11.58 -1.29 9.63
C THR A 53 11.52 -1.87 8.22
N LEU A 54 12.21 -1.26 7.25
CA LEU A 54 12.29 -1.74 5.87
C LEU A 54 13.42 -2.75 5.63
N ASP A 55 14.24 -3.07 6.64
CA ASP A 55 15.16 -4.20 6.54
C ASP A 55 14.37 -5.51 6.47
N VAL A 56 14.60 -6.30 5.40
CA VAL A 56 13.92 -7.58 5.15
C VAL A 56 14.08 -8.59 6.30
N ARG A 57 15.16 -8.47 7.08
CA ARG A 57 15.43 -9.35 8.22
C ARG A 57 14.35 -9.20 9.30
N LEU A 58 13.80 -8.00 9.48
CA LEU A 58 12.81 -7.72 10.51
C LEU A 58 11.48 -8.50 10.29
N PRO A 59 10.77 -8.36 9.15
CA PRO A 59 9.53 -9.11 8.94
C PRO A 59 9.77 -10.62 8.88
N LEU A 60 10.90 -11.08 8.33
CA LEU A 60 11.25 -12.51 8.34
C LEU A 60 11.44 -13.05 9.76
N LEU A 61 12.18 -12.33 10.61
CA LEU A 61 12.40 -12.71 12.00
C LEU A 61 11.09 -12.72 12.77
N ILE A 62 10.26 -11.68 12.64
CA ILE A 62 8.99 -11.61 13.38
C ILE A 62 8.01 -12.69 12.89
N ALA A 63 7.90 -12.93 11.58
CA ALA A 63 7.02 -13.97 11.04
C ALA A 63 7.45 -15.38 11.47
N THR A 64 8.76 -15.66 11.51
CA THR A 64 9.30 -16.95 11.97
C THR A 64 9.06 -17.14 13.46
N LEU A 65 9.37 -16.14 14.29
CA LEU A 65 9.09 -16.16 15.73
C LEU A 65 7.59 -16.33 16.00
N TYR A 66 6.74 -15.62 15.26
CA TYR A 66 5.29 -15.78 15.33
C TYR A 66 4.86 -17.22 15.06
N ALA A 67 5.32 -17.82 13.97
CA ALA A 67 5.00 -19.20 13.63
C ALA A 67 5.45 -20.19 14.70
N LEU A 68 6.66 -20.01 15.26
CA LEU A 68 7.19 -20.83 16.36
C LEU A 68 6.35 -20.70 17.63
N ILE A 69 5.96 -19.47 18.00
CA ILE A 69 5.08 -19.21 19.15
C ILE A 69 3.74 -19.91 18.94
N VAL A 70 3.13 -19.77 17.75
CA VAL A 70 1.83 -20.39 17.46
C VAL A 70 1.91 -21.92 17.52
N CYS A 71 2.94 -22.52 16.93
CA CYS A 71 3.16 -23.97 16.99
C CYS A 71 3.32 -24.45 18.44
N THR A 72 4.13 -23.73 19.23
CA THR A 72 4.39 -24.04 20.63
C THR A 72 3.12 -23.94 21.48
N PHE A 73 2.40 -22.83 21.39
CA PHE A 73 1.16 -22.62 22.15
C PHE A 73 0.04 -23.57 21.71
N ASN A 74 -0.08 -23.88 20.42
CA ASN A 74 -1.02 -24.90 19.95
C ASN A 74 -0.72 -26.27 20.56
N HIS A 75 0.56 -26.65 20.65
CA HIS A 75 0.99 -27.91 21.28
C HIS A 75 0.70 -27.92 22.78
N ILE A 76 1.04 -26.84 23.49
CA ILE A 76 0.77 -26.69 24.93
C ILE A 76 -0.75 -26.73 25.20
N ASN A 77 -1.54 -25.99 24.44
CA ASN A 77 -3.00 -25.98 24.58
C ASN A 77 -3.59 -27.38 24.34
N ARG A 78 -3.09 -28.12 23.33
CA ARG A 78 -3.51 -29.50 23.08
C ARG A 78 -3.19 -30.41 24.27
N LYS A 79 -1.99 -30.33 24.85
CA LYS A 79 -1.61 -31.07 26.06
C LYS A 79 -2.50 -30.73 27.26
N ARG A 80 -2.94 -29.48 27.35
CA ARG A 80 -3.86 -28.97 28.39
C ARG A 80 -5.34 -29.21 28.09
N GLN A 81 -5.67 -30.06 27.11
CA GLN A 81 -7.06 -30.32 26.69
C GLN A 81 -7.82 -29.04 26.28
N ASN A 82 -7.11 -28.04 25.74
CA ASN A 82 -7.64 -26.74 25.28
C ASN A 82 -8.38 -25.94 26.38
N ARG A 83 -8.00 -26.13 27.65
CA ARG A 83 -8.56 -25.33 28.75
C ARG A 83 -8.07 -23.88 28.66
N PRO A 84 -8.95 -22.86 28.80
CA PRO A 84 -8.56 -21.45 28.78
C PRO A 84 -7.54 -21.12 29.88
N TRP A 85 -6.58 -20.26 29.57
CA TRP A 85 -5.56 -19.81 30.52
C TRP A 85 -6.19 -18.97 31.64
N PRO A 86 -5.66 -19.00 32.88
CA PRO A 86 -6.20 -18.22 34.00
C PRO A 86 -6.38 -16.72 33.67
N LEU A 87 -5.39 -16.13 33.00
CA LEU A 87 -5.42 -14.74 32.54
C LEU A 87 -6.66 -14.44 31.67
N SER A 88 -7.06 -15.38 30.80
CA SER A 88 -8.18 -15.21 29.87
C SER A 88 -9.56 -15.17 30.53
N ARG A 89 -9.65 -15.53 31.82
CA ARG A 89 -10.89 -15.52 32.60
C ARG A 89 -11.10 -14.22 33.38
N SER A 90 -10.08 -13.37 33.44
CA SER A 90 -10.17 -12.11 34.18
C SER A 90 -11.06 -11.09 33.45
N PRO A 91 -11.76 -10.20 34.18
CA PRO A 91 -12.53 -9.12 33.57
C PRO A 91 -11.62 -8.15 32.80
N LEU A 92 -10.39 -7.92 33.29
CA LEU A 92 -9.36 -7.13 32.62
C LEU A 92 -9.04 -7.67 31.23
N PHE A 93 -8.94 -8.99 31.07
CA PHE A 93 -8.72 -9.60 29.76
C PHE A 93 -9.90 -9.35 28.80
N SER A 94 -11.14 -9.43 29.28
CA SER A 94 -12.31 -9.14 28.44
C SER A 94 -12.36 -7.67 28.02
N GLN A 95 -12.04 -6.75 28.95
CA GLN A 95 -11.93 -5.31 28.64
C GLN A 95 -10.80 -5.05 27.64
N PHE A 96 -9.65 -5.70 27.80
CA PHE A 96 -8.54 -5.60 26.86
C PHE A 96 -8.95 -6.06 25.46
N VAL A 97 -9.61 -7.22 25.33
CA VAL A 97 -10.10 -7.72 24.03
C VAL A 97 -11.08 -6.74 23.39
N LEU A 98 -11.95 -6.11 24.19
CA LEU A 98 -12.89 -5.12 23.68
C LEU A 98 -12.16 -3.87 23.17
N VAL A 99 -11.28 -3.28 23.98
CA VAL A 99 -10.47 -2.10 23.61
C VAL A 99 -9.61 -2.40 22.38
N HIS A 100 -9.01 -3.59 22.32
CA HIS A 100 -8.24 -4.05 21.18
C HIS A 100 -9.07 -4.08 19.88
N ASN A 101 -10.25 -4.71 19.91
CA ASN A 101 -11.13 -4.79 18.74
C ASN A 101 -11.64 -3.40 18.32
N VAL A 102 -12.08 -2.57 19.28
CA VAL A 102 -12.53 -1.19 19.01
C VAL A 102 -11.40 -0.36 18.42
N GLY A 103 -10.20 -0.44 18.99
CA GLY A 103 -9.01 0.24 18.47
C GLY A 103 -8.71 -0.16 17.02
N LEU A 104 -8.80 -1.46 16.70
CA LEU A 104 -8.60 -1.94 15.33
C LEU A 104 -9.70 -1.49 14.36
N VAL A 105 -10.95 -1.35 14.80
CA VAL A 105 -12.03 -0.74 14.01
C VAL A 105 -11.70 0.71 13.69
N LEU A 106 -11.40 1.51 14.71
CA LEU A 106 -11.13 2.94 14.55
C LEU A 106 -9.89 3.18 13.70
N PHE A 107 -8.82 2.41 13.94
CA PHE A 107 -7.60 2.45 13.15
C PHE A 107 -7.88 2.10 11.67
N SER A 108 -8.56 0.98 11.41
CA SER A 108 -8.85 0.56 10.03
C SER A 108 -9.75 1.55 9.29
N ALA A 109 -10.72 2.15 9.99
CA ALA A 109 -11.59 3.18 9.42
C ALA A 109 -10.80 4.45 9.10
N TRP A 110 -9.95 4.90 10.02
CA TRP A 110 -9.06 6.04 9.82
C TRP A 110 -8.11 5.83 8.64
N MET A 111 -7.50 4.64 8.52
CA MET A 111 -6.66 4.27 7.39
C MET A 111 -7.41 4.35 6.06
N ALA A 112 -8.60 3.77 5.97
CA ALA A 112 -9.41 3.79 4.76
C ALA A 112 -9.83 5.22 4.38
N LEU A 113 -10.31 6.00 5.34
CA LEU A 113 -10.76 7.38 5.12
C LEU A 113 -9.59 8.31 4.76
N GLY A 114 -8.49 8.27 5.51
CA GLY A 114 -7.31 9.11 5.27
C GLY A 114 -6.66 8.84 3.91
N THR A 115 -6.56 7.56 3.54
CA THR A 115 -6.06 7.17 2.21
C THR A 115 -6.98 7.67 1.10
N TYR A 116 -8.30 7.44 1.23
CA TYR A 116 -9.29 7.92 0.26
C TYR A 116 -9.26 9.45 0.13
N GLN A 117 -9.18 10.17 1.24
CA GLN A 117 -9.10 11.64 1.25
C GLN A 117 -7.82 12.13 0.59
N THR A 118 -6.68 11.48 0.82
CA THR A 118 -5.39 11.82 0.19
C THR A 118 -5.43 11.62 -1.32
N ILE A 119 -5.99 10.50 -1.79
CA ILE A 119 -6.18 10.25 -3.22
C ILE A 119 -7.12 11.30 -3.81
N LYS A 120 -8.28 11.51 -3.18
CA LYS A 120 -9.30 12.46 -3.65
C LYS A 120 -8.75 13.88 -3.74
N SER A 121 -8.07 14.37 -2.70
CA SER A 121 -7.52 15.73 -2.68
C SER A 121 -6.44 15.91 -3.75
N THR A 122 -5.60 14.89 -3.95
CA THR A 122 -4.57 14.89 -4.99
C THR A 122 -5.21 14.93 -6.38
N LEU A 123 -6.20 14.08 -6.65
CA LEU A 123 -6.90 14.04 -7.95
C LEU A 123 -7.67 15.33 -8.24
N MET A 124 -8.33 15.92 -7.23
CA MET A 124 -9.07 17.18 -7.40
C MET A 124 -8.15 18.35 -7.72
N ASN A 125 -6.93 18.36 -7.18
CA ASN A 125 -5.95 19.41 -7.45
C ASN A 125 -5.39 19.37 -8.88
N GLN A 126 -5.57 18.25 -9.60
CA GLN A 126 -5.00 18.00 -10.93
C GLN A 126 -6.01 18.10 -12.09
N ARG A 127 -7.18 18.70 -11.89
CA ARG A 127 -8.33 18.60 -12.80
C ARG A 127 -8.28 19.48 -14.07
N HIS A 128 -7.14 20.04 -14.46
CA HIS A 128 -7.15 21.23 -15.34
C HIS A 128 -7.32 20.98 -16.86
N SER A 129 -7.20 19.75 -17.39
CA SER A 129 -7.49 19.53 -18.82
C SER A 129 -7.86 18.10 -19.25
N GLN A 130 -7.45 17.05 -18.53
CA GLN A 130 -7.90 15.66 -18.78
C GLN A 130 -7.96 14.83 -17.48
N PRO A 131 -9.15 14.62 -16.88
CA PRO A 131 -9.26 14.05 -15.53
C PRO A 131 -8.85 12.58 -15.45
N LEU A 132 -9.09 11.80 -16.51
CA LEU A 132 -8.78 10.37 -16.53
C LEU A 132 -7.27 10.13 -16.69
N ALA A 133 -6.62 10.81 -17.64
CA ALA A 133 -5.17 10.72 -17.86
C ALA A 133 -4.38 11.11 -16.61
N SER A 134 -4.77 12.24 -16.00
CA SER A 134 -4.15 12.75 -14.77
C SER A 134 -4.33 11.79 -13.60
N ALA A 135 -5.50 11.16 -13.48
CA ALA A 135 -5.75 10.18 -12.44
C ALA A 135 -4.90 8.91 -12.61
N ILE A 136 -4.76 8.42 -13.85
CA ILE A 136 -3.92 7.26 -14.15
C ILE A 136 -2.46 7.57 -13.84
N HIS A 137 -1.94 8.72 -14.30
CA HIS A 137 -0.57 9.13 -14.01
C HIS A 137 -0.31 9.17 -12.49
N VAL A 138 -1.18 9.84 -11.72
CA VAL A 138 -1.06 9.96 -10.26
C VAL A 138 -1.10 8.60 -9.55
N LEU A 139 -1.95 7.67 -10.00
CA LEU A 139 -2.07 6.34 -9.38
C LEU A 139 -0.95 5.39 -9.81
N CYS A 140 -0.43 5.53 -11.02
CA CYS A 140 0.65 4.71 -11.55
C CYS A 140 2.04 5.14 -11.07
N LYS A 141 2.34 6.43 -11.13
CA LYS A 141 3.62 7.03 -10.71
C LYS A 141 3.46 7.80 -9.42
N PHE A 142 2.90 7.12 -8.40
CA PHE A 142 2.59 7.79 -7.15
C PHE A 142 3.84 8.13 -6.31
N ASP A 143 4.99 7.45 -6.52
CA ASP A 143 6.32 7.86 -6.04
C ASP A 143 7.15 8.40 -7.23
N ARG A 144 7.50 9.70 -7.22
CA ARG A 144 8.04 10.43 -8.40
C ARG A 144 9.57 10.56 -8.45
N LYS A 145 10.30 9.81 -7.62
CA LYS A 145 11.77 9.96 -7.47
C LYS A 145 12.58 9.76 -8.75
N GLU A 146 12.16 8.86 -9.64
CA GLU A 146 12.90 8.54 -10.87
C GLU A 146 12.72 9.62 -11.94
N GLU A 147 11.54 10.26 -12.01
CA GLU A 147 11.30 11.39 -12.89
C GLU A 147 12.16 12.60 -12.51
N LEU A 148 12.23 12.94 -11.22
CA LEU A 148 13.00 14.09 -10.75
C LEU A 148 14.50 13.95 -11.06
N SER A 149 15.04 12.73 -10.97
CA SER A 149 16.45 12.44 -11.29
C SER A 149 16.76 12.60 -12.79
N TYR A 150 15.87 12.11 -13.66
CA TYR A 150 15.97 12.32 -15.11
C TYR A 150 15.90 13.82 -15.48
N PHE A 151 15.03 14.59 -14.82
CA PHE A 151 14.91 16.03 -15.08
C PHE A 151 16.11 16.84 -14.58
N ILE A 152 16.65 16.52 -13.39
CA ILE A 152 17.90 17.15 -12.90
C ILE A 152 19.04 16.85 -13.88
N GLN A 153 19.18 15.60 -14.31
CA GLN A 153 20.20 15.19 -15.28
C GLN A 153 20.04 15.92 -16.63
N ARG A 154 18.81 16.12 -17.09
CA ARG A 154 18.50 16.84 -18.32
C ARG A 154 18.80 18.34 -18.21
N ARG A 155 18.42 19.00 -17.10
CA ARG A 155 18.77 20.42 -16.87
C ARG A 155 20.27 20.65 -16.82
N ILE A 156 21.02 19.77 -16.17
CA ILE A 156 22.50 19.83 -16.15
C ILE A 156 23.09 19.68 -17.56
N SER A 157 22.39 18.96 -18.45
CA SER A 157 22.85 18.73 -19.83
C SER A 157 22.45 19.83 -20.83
N GLU A 158 21.45 20.66 -20.49
CA GLU A 158 20.97 21.77 -21.33
C GLU A 158 21.69 23.11 -21.01
N GLU A 159 22.53 23.17 -19.97
CA GLU A 159 23.34 24.35 -19.66
C GLU A 159 24.57 24.44 -20.61
N PRO A 160 24.83 25.58 -21.28
CA PRO A 160 25.94 25.69 -22.22
C PRO A 160 27.27 25.51 -21.48
N ARG A 161 28.16 24.67 -22.02
CA ARG A 161 29.54 24.44 -21.54
C ARG A 161 30.44 25.67 -21.70
N SER A 162 30.12 26.76 -21.02
CA SER A 162 31.05 27.87 -20.81
C SER A 162 30.94 28.34 -19.37
N GLN A 163 31.95 27.95 -18.58
CA GLN A 163 32.22 28.35 -17.20
C GLN A 163 31.39 27.64 -16.11
N LEU A 164 31.66 26.35 -15.88
CA LEU A 164 31.47 25.76 -14.56
C LEU A 164 32.82 25.75 -13.84
N ASP A 165 33.04 26.72 -12.96
CA ASP A 165 34.07 26.64 -11.95
C ASP A 165 33.54 25.75 -10.81
N VAL A 166 34.23 24.64 -10.52
CA VAL A 166 33.73 23.54 -9.67
C VAL A 166 33.69 23.92 -8.17
N ASN A 167 34.05 25.16 -7.82
CA ASN A 167 34.13 25.64 -6.44
C ASN A 167 33.07 26.66 -6.03
N ASP A 168 32.09 26.99 -6.88
CA ASP A 168 31.05 27.94 -6.47
C ASP A 168 29.93 27.24 -5.69
N HIS A 169 29.91 27.47 -4.37
CA HIS A 169 28.87 27.01 -3.43
C HIS A 169 27.51 27.72 -3.61
N SER A 170 27.25 28.28 -4.80
CA SER A 170 26.11 29.15 -5.08
C SER A 170 25.04 28.52 -5.99
N PHE A 171 25.02 27.19 -6.15
CA PHE A 171 23.88 26.52 -6.79
C PHE A 171 22.67 26.45 -5.85
N ASN A 172 22.12 27.62 -5.50
CA ASN A 172 20.86 27.75 -4.80
C ASN A 172 19.73 27.57 -5.81
N ILE A 173 19.36 26.31 -6.08
CA ILE A 173 18.00 26.05 -6.57
C ILE A 173 17.07 26.56 -5.46
N PRO A 174 16.13 27.48 -5.73
CA PRO A 174 15.17 27.89 -4.72
C PRO A 174 14.41 26.65 -4.27
N HIS A 175 14.61 26.24 -3.01
CA HIS A 175 13.92 25.08 -2.41
C HIS A 175 12.39 25.16 -2.56
N HIS A 176 11.84 26.35 -2.83
CA HIS A 176 10.41 26.59 -3.00
C HIS A 176 9.81 26.05 -4.31
N GLU A 177 10.57 25.94 -5.40
CA GLU A 177 10.04 25.43 -6.69
C GLU A 177 10.07 23.90 -6.79
N ILE A 178 10.99 23.23 -6.08
CA ILE A 178 11.05 21.75 -5.99
C ILE A 178 9.89 21.21 -5.12
N LEU A 179 9.41 22.01 -4.18
CA LEU A 179 8.30 21.71 -3.26
C LEU A 179 6.91 21.71 -3.91
N GLN A 180 6.77 22.16 -5.15
CA GLN A 180 5.45 22.38 -5.76
C GLN A 180 4.80 21.11 -6.36
N PHE A 181 5.51 19.99 -6.33
CA PHE A 181 5.09 18.76 -7.00
C PHE A 181 5.11 17.54 -6.09
N ASP A 182 4.63 17.68 -4.85
CA ASP A 182 4.45 16.55 -3.93
C ASP A 182 3.69 15.42 -4.63
N SER A 183 4.38 14.29 -4.79
CA SER A 183 3.81 13.08 -5.36
C SER A 183 2.70 12.54 -4.45
N LEU A 184 1.86 11.64 -4.96
CA LEU A 184 0.81 11.04 -4.11
C LEU A 184 1.44 10.28 -2.91
N TRP A 185 2.64 9.72 -3.08
CA TRP A 185 3.48 9.18 -2.02
C TRP A 185 3.75 10.25 -0.94
N ASP A 186 4.38 11.37 -1.29
CA ASP A 186 4.82 12.41 -0.33
C ASP A 186 3.64 13.15 0.35
N ARG A 187 2.50 13.23 -0.34
CA ARG A 187 1.27 13.84 0.20
C ARG A 187 0.72 13.07 1.41
N GLY A 188 1.00 11.77 1.53
CA GLY A 188 0.67 11.00 2.72
C GLY A 188 0.51 9.51 2.52
N ILE A 189 0.55 9.00 1.28
CA ILE A 189 0.48 7.56 1.05
C ILE A 189 1.70 6.85 1.62
N ASP A 190 2.87 7.50 1.65
CA ASP A 190 4.07 7.06 2.36
C ASP A 190 3.80 6.67 3.82
N TYR A 191 3.08 7.53 4.52
CA TYR A 191 2.70 7.42 5.92
C TYR A 191 1.66 6.32 6.11
N TYR A 192 0.58 6.33 5.32
CA TYR A 192 -0.46 5.31 5.41
C TYR A 192 0.06 3.92 5.04
N MET A 193 0.87 3.77 4.00
CA MET A 193 1.45 2.48 3.65
C MET A 193 2.36 1.95 4.76
N TRP A 194 3.16 2.82 5.39
CA TRP A 194 3.97 2.42 6.55
C TRP A 194 3.13 2.06 7.77
N MET A 195 2.11 2.84 8.12
CA MET A 195 1.20 2.54 9.24
C MET A 195 0.45 1.23 9.01
N PHE A 196 0.05 0.95 7.77
CA PHE A 196 -0.60 -0.30 7.38
C PHE A 196 0.34 -1.50 7.51
N TYR A 197 1.60 -1.33 7.09
CA TYR A 197 2.64 -2.34 7.28
C TYR A 197 2.86 -2.61 8.78
N MET A 198 2.99 -1.56 9.59
CA MET A 198 3.15 -1.68 11.04
C MET A 198 1.96 -2.36 11.72
N SER A 199 0.74 -2.12 11.25
CA SER A 199 -0.46 -2.76 11.80
C SER A 199 -0.41 -4.28 11.73
N LYS A 200 0.27 -4.86 10.73
CA LYS A 200 0.35 -6.33 10.56
C LYS A 200 1.14 -7.02 11.66
N PHE A 201 2.11 -6.32 12.25
CA PHE A 201 2.80 -6.81 13.45
C PHE A 201 1.88 -6.76 14.67
N TYR A 202 1.09 -5.70 14.82
CA TYR A 202 0.15 -5.58 15.93
C TYR A 202 -1.00 -6.60 15.84
N GLU A 203 -1.50 -6.90 14.64
CA GLU A 203 -2.57 -7.90 14.41
C GLU A 203 -2.18 -9.33 14.85
N VAL A 204 -0.89 -9.61 15.12
CA VAL A 204 -0.46 -10.86 15.77
C VAL A 204 -1.13 -11.06 17.15
N VAL A 205 -1.47 -9.97 17.83
CA VAL A 205 -2.18 -9.99 19.11
C VAL A 205 -3.51 -10.75 19.00
N ASP A 206 -4.20 -10.72 17.85
CA ASP A 206 -5.41 -11.53 17.63
C ASP A 206 -5.15 -13.02 17.86
N THR A 207 -4.01 -13.49 17.34
CA THR A 207 -3.61 -14.88 17.47
C THR A 207 -3.24 -15.21 18.91
N ILE A 208 -2.54 -14.31 19.60
CA ILE A 208 -2.18 -14.48 21.02
C ILE A 208 -3.45 -14.55 21.87
N LEU A 209 -4.40 -13.64 21.68
CA LEU A 209 -5.68 -13.63 22.40
C LEU A 209 -6.50 -14.90 22.16
N LEU A 210 -6.50 -15.42 20.93
CA LEU A 210 -7.13 -16.70 20.60
C LEU A 210 -6.47 -17.88 21.36
N LEU A 211 -5.14 -17.94 21.35
CA LEU A 211 -4.36 -18.99 22.02
C LEU A 211 -4.53 -18.93 23.55
N LEU A 212 -4.59 -17.74 24.14
CA LEU A 212 -4.83 -17.56 25.58
C LEU A 212 -6.24 -18.03 25.99
N LYS A 213 -7.23 -17.90 25.10
CA LYS A 213 -8.57 -18.49 25.30
C LYS A 213 -8.58 -20.02 25.19
N GLY A 214 -7.42 -20.67 24.99
CA GLY A 214 -7.30 -22.11 24.82
C GLY A 214 -7.73 -22.59 23.43
N LYS A 215 -8.03 -21.67 22.50
CA LYS A 215 -8.45 -22.02 21.14
C LYS A 215 -7.21 -22.27 20.27
N LYS A 216 -7.34 -23.22 19.33
CA LYS A 216 -6.29 -23.52 18.36
C LYS A 216 -6.22 -22.41 17.30
N SER A 217 -5.04 -21.84 17.08
CA SER A 217 -4.80 -21.03 15.88
C SER A 217 -4.73 -21.95 14.66
N SER A 218 -5.56 -21.65 13.66
CA SER A 218 -5.62 -22.45 12.44
C SER A 218 -4.41 -22.19 11.53
N PHE A 219 -4.14 -23.12 10.62
CA PHE A 219 -3.12 -22.89 9.57
C PHE A 219 -3.47 -21.66 8.74
N LEU A 220 -4.75 -21.44 8.44
CA LEU A 220 -5.23 -20.25 7.72
C LEU A 220 -4.79 -18.95 8.40
N GLN A 221 -5.03 -18.84 9.72
CA GLN A 221 -4.68 -17.65 10.48
C GLN A 221 -3.16 -17.44 10.53
N THR A 222 -2.40 -18.51 10.78
CA THR A 222 -0.94 -18.44 10.87
C THR A 222 -0.31 -18.06 9.52
N TYR A 223 -0.78 -18.68 8.42
CA TYR A 223 -0.36 -18.38 7.06
C TYR A 223 -0.68 -16.93 6.68
N HIS A 224 -1.89 -16.45 7.00
CA HIS A 224 -2.32 -15.09 6.73
C HIS A 224 -1.43 -14.05 7.42
N HIS A 225 -1.30 -14.12 8.75
CA HIS A 225 -0.53 -13.10 9.48
C HIS A 225 0.96 -13.13 9.15
N ALA A 226 1.56 -14.29 8.88
CA ALA A 226 2.96 -14.37 8.46
C ALA A 226 3.15 -13.83 7.02
N GLY A 227 2.29 -14.22 6.08
CA GLY A 227 2.41 -13.84 4.68
C GLY A 227 2.15 -12.35 4.44
N VAL A 228 1.13 -11.77 5.09
CA VAL A 228 0.78 -10.36 4.92
C VAL A 228 1.89 -9.42 5.39
N MET A 229 2.68 -9.78 6.42
CA MET A 229 3.85 -9.00 6.85
C MET A 229 4.90 -8.86 5.75
N LEU A 230 5.18 -9.94 5.01
CA LEU A 230 6.16 -9.94 3.92
C LEU A 230 5.63 -9.18 2.70
N CYS A 231 4.35 -9.34 2.36
CA CYS A 231 3.75 -8.66 1.22
C CYS A 231 3.66 -7.14 1.44
N THR A 232 3.24 -6.72 2.64
CA THR A 232 3.18 -5.30 3.00
C THR A 232 4.56 -4.67 3.12
N TRP A 233 5.56 -5.40 3.64
CA TRP A 233 6.95 -4.97 3.59
C TRP A 233 7.40 -4.68 2.15
N ALA A 234 7.18 -5.61 1.21
CA ALA A 234 7.57 -5.41 -0.19
C ALA A 234 6.83 -4.23 -0.82
N GLY A 235 5.53 -4.06 -0.51
CA GLY A 235 4.73 -2.93 -0.96
C GLY A 235 5.32 -1.57 -0.54
N VAL A 236 5.76 -1.43 0.72
CA VAL A 236 6.40 -0.19 1.21
C VAL A 236 7.82 -0.07 0.68
N ARG A 237 8.64 -1.13 0.78
CA ARG A 237 10.07 -1.13 0.41
C ARG A 237 10.31 -0.72 -1.04
N TYR A 238 9.40 -1.09 -1.94
CA TYR A 238 9.51 -0.78 -3.36
C TYR A 238 8.50 0.27 -3.84
N ALA A 239 7.83 0.97 -2.91
CA ALA A 239 6.77 1.95 -3.20
C ALA A 239 5.84 1.45 -4.33
N SER A 240 5.29 0.25 -4.14
CA SER A 240 4.56 -0.46 -5.19
C SER A 240 3.13 0.05 -5.33
N PRO A 241 2.73 0.60 -6.50
CA PRO A 241 1.38 1.19 -6.68
C PRO A 241 0.24 0.20 -6.44
N PRO A 242 0.33 -1.08 -6.88
CA PRO A 242 -0.64 -2.12 -6.54
C PRO A 242 -0.85 -2.30 -5.03
N GLY A 243 0.13 -1.95 -4.18
CA GLY A 243 0.00 -1.99 -2.73
C GLY A 243 -1.13 -1.10 -2.20
N LEU A 244 -1.45 0.00 -2.89
CA LEU A 244 -2.53 0.91 -2.53
C LEU A 244 -3.92 0.24 -2.60
N VAL A 245 -4.11 -0.64 -3.60
CA VAL A 245 -5.33 -1.44 -3.74
C VAL A 245 -5.53 -2.35 -2.53
N GLY A 246 -4.46 -3.04 -2.13
CA GLY A 246 -4.46 -3.91 -0.96
C GLY A 246 -4.76 -3.13 0.33
N LEU A 247 -4.13 -1.97 0.50
CA LEU A 247 -4.31 -1.10 1.65
C LEU A 247 -5.76 -0.61 1.79
N LEU A 248 -6.37 -0.10 0.71
CA LEU A 248 -7.74 0.40 0.73
C LEU A 248 -8.75 -0.72 1.01
N LEU A 249 -8.71 -1.80 0.22
CA LEU A 249 -9.69 -2.87 0.34
C LEU A 249 -9.54 -3.60 1.69
N ASN A 250 -8.31 -3.86 2.14
CA ASN A 250 -8.08 -4.50 3.44
C ASN A 250 -8.58 -3.62 4.59
N SER A 251 -8.31 -2.32 4.58
CA SER A 251 -8.74 -1.41 5.65
C SER A 251 -10.27 -1.34 5.76
N VAL A 252 -11.00 -1.31 4.64
CA VAL A 252 -12.47 -1.34 4.63
C VAL A 252 -12.99 -2.66 5.22
N ILE A 253 -12.49 -3.80 4.75
CA ILE A 253 -12.95 -5.11 5.22
C ILE A 253 -12.54 -5.38 6.67
N HIS A 254 -11.36 -4.94 7.09
CA HIS A 254 -10.91 -5.04 8.48
C HIS A 254 -11.78 -4.18 9.41
N THR A 255 -12.20 -3.00 8.98
CA THR A 255 -13.17 -2.18 9.74
C THR A 255 -14.43 -2.98 10.03
N ILE A 256 -15.01 -3.63 9.01
CA ILE A 256 -16.24 -4.43 9.15
C ILE A 256 -16.00 -5.69 10.00
N MET A 257 -14.86 -6.38 9.80
CA MET A 257 -14.50 -7.60 10.52
C MET A 257 -14.28 -7.34 12.02
N TYR A 258 -13.49 -6.33 12.38
CA TYR A 258 -13.26 -6.00 13.78
C TYR A 258 -14.51 -5.41 14.45
N PHE A 259 -15.39 -4.76 13.68
CA PHE A 259 -16.69 -4.34 14.19
C PHE A 259 -17.53 -5.56 14.57
N TYR A 260 -17.57 -6.58 13.71
CA TYR A 260 -18.19 -7.87 14.04
C TYR A 260 -17.58 -8.51 15.30
N TYR A 261 -16.25 -8.51 15.46
CA TYR A 261 -15.60 -9.05 16.67
C TYR A 261 -15.85 -8.21 17.93
N THR A 262 -16.02 -6.90 17.78
CA THR A 262 -16.45 -6.00 18.86
C THR A 262 -17.84 -6.40 19.35
N LEU A 263 -18.82 -6.54 18.44
CA LEU A 263 -20.17 -6.97 18.77
C LEU A 263 -20.17 -8.36 19.43
N ALA A 264 -19.37 -9.30 18.91
CA ALA A 264 -19.22 -10.63 19.49
C ALA A 264 -18.63 -10.60 20.91
N THR A 265 -17.73 -9.65 21.20
CA THR A 265 -17.14 -9.45 22.54
C THR A 265 -18.16 -8.87 23.52
N LEU A 266 -19.03 -7.97 23.04
CA LEU A 266 -20.15 -7.42 23.81
C LEU A 266 -21.32 -8.39 23.99
N LYS A 267 -21.20 -9.62 23.48
CA LYS A 267 -22.25 -10.65 23.49
C LYS A 267 -23.55 -10.20 22.80
N ILE A 268 -23.45 -9.26 21.87
CA ILE A 268 -24.57 -8.86 21.02
C ILE A 268 -24.81 -9.97 20.00
N ALA A 269 -26.05 -10.47 19.93
CA ALA A 269 -26.40 -11.54 19.01
C ALA A 269 -26.35 -11.03 17.56
N VAL A 270 -25.34 -11.49 16.81
CA VAL A 270 -25.21 -11.16 15.39
C VAL A 270 -25.77 -12.33 14.56
N PRO A 271 -26.73 -12.08 13.65
CA PRO A 271 -27.27 -13.10 12.77
C PRO A 271 -26.20 -13.87 12.00
N GLY A 272 -26.35 -15.20 11.90
CA GLY A 272 -25.35 -16.07 11.24
C GLY A 272 -25.10 -15.74 9.77
N PHE A 273 -26.09 -15.16 9.07
CA PHE A 273 -25.93 -14.74 7.67
C PHE A 273 -24.90 -13.62 7.52
N LEU A 274 -24.74 -12.72 8.49
CA LEU A 274 -23.73 -11.66 8.44
C LEU A 274 -22.32 -12.23 8.48
N LYS A 275 -22.10 -13.33 9.23
CA LYS A 275 -20.82 -14.04 9.23
C LYS A 275 -20.49 -14.64 7.85
N ARG A 276 -21.51 -15.15 7.15
CA ARG A 276 -21.38 -15.65 5.77
C ARG A 276 -21.07 -14.51 4.80
N ILE A 277 -21.78 -13.38 4.89
CA ILE A 277 -21.51 -12.19 4.08
C ILE A 277 -20.09 -11.68 4.32
N LEU A 278 -19.66 -11.57 5.58
CA LEU A 278 -18.30 -11.16 5.94
C LEU A 278 -17.24 -12.02 5.25
N THR A 279 -17.37 -13.34 5.36
CA THR A 279 -16.42 -14.28 4.73
C THR A 279 -16.47 -14.15 3.20
N GLY A 280 -17.66 -13.92 2.63
CA GLY A 280 -17.83 -13.66 1.19
C GLY A 280 -17.14 -12.36 0.74
N MET A 281 -17.26 -11.27 1.51
CA MET A 281 -16.59 -10.01 1.22
C MET A 281 -15.06 -10.13 1.31
N GLN A 282 -14.54 -10.93 2.26
CA GLN A 282 -13.09 -11.22 2.35
C GLN A 282 -12.59 -11.97 1.11
N ILE A 283 -13.35 -12.95 0.61
CA ILE A 283 -13.00 -13.67 -0.63
C ILE A 283 -13.07 -12.72 -1.83
N ALA A 284 -14.13 -11.92 -1.92
CA ALA A 284 -14.28 -10.93 -2.99
C ALA A 284 -13.14 -9.91 -2.99
N GLN A 285 -12.69 -9.46 -1.82
CA GLN A 285 -11.51 -8.59 -1.67
C GLN A 285 -10.27 -9.22 -2.31
N PHE A 286 -9.99 -10.50 -2.06
CA PHE A 286 -8.78 -11.13 -2.61
C PHE A 286 -8.85 -11.25 -4.13
N ILE A 287 -10.01 -11.63 -4.68
CA ILE A 287 -10.19 -11.80 -6.13
C ILE A 287 -10.16 -10.44 -6.83
N LEU A 288 -11.02 -9.50 -6.42
CA LEU A 288 -11.10 -8.17 -7.04
C LEU A 288 -9.81 -7.39 -6.84
N GLY A 289 -9.23 -7.45 -5.63
CA GLY A 289 -7.94 -6.82 -5.33
C GLY A 289 -6.81 -7.38 -6.18
N SER A 290 -6.77 -8.68 -6.45
CA SER A 290 -5.76 -9.28 -7.34
C SER A 290 -5.95 -8.83 -8.78
N ILE A 291 -7.19 -8.77 -9.28
CA ILE A 291 -7.50 -8.29 -10.64
C ILE A 291 -7.05 -6.83 -10.79
N PHE A 292 -7.42 -5.96 -9.85
CA PHE A 292 -7.01 -4.56 -9.87
C PHE A 292 -5.51 -4.37 -9.67
N ALA A 293 -4.83 -5.22 -8.89
CA ALA A 293 -3.38 -5.14 -8.72
C ALA A 293 -2.64 -5.54 -10.01
N TRP A 294 -3.09 -6.61 -10.67
CA TRP A 294 -2.49 -7.08 -11.92
C TRP A 294 -2.78 -6.16 -13.10
N SER A 295 -3.88 -5.41 -13.11
CA SER A 295 -4.14 -4.47 -14.22
C SER A 295 -3.05 -3.40 -14.37
N TYR A 296 -2.34 -3.04 -13.29
CA TYR A 296 -1.24 -2.08 -13.35
C TYR A 296 -0.14 -2.50 -14.33
N ILE A 297 0.16 -3.79 -14.47
CA ILE A 297 1.25 -4.24 -15.34
C ILE A 297 0.94 -4.09 -16.83
N PHE A 298 -0.35 -4.03 -17.19
CA PHE A 298 -0.80 -3.95 -18.57
C PHE A 298 -1.16 -2.52 -18.99
N ILE A 299 -1.22 -1.58 -18.05
CA ILE A 299 -1.61 -0.19 -18.32
C ILE A 299 -0.37 0.64 -18.64
N SER A 300 -0.45 1.38 -19.74
CA SER A 300 0.47 2.47 -20.07
C SER A 300 -0.34 3.72 -20.43
N TYR A 301 0.24 4.90 -20.32
CA TYR A 301 -0.46 6.16 -20.59
C TYR A 301 0.47 7.17 -21.27
N ASP A 302 -0.12 8.15 -21.95
CA ASP A 302 0.65 9.20 -22.61
C ASP A 302 1.02 10.30 -21.60
N ALA A 303 2.33 10.44 -21.32
CA ALA A 303 2.83 11.45 -20.39
C ALA A 303 2.90 12.87 -20.99
N SER A 304 2.75 13.02 -22.32
CA SER A 304 2.75 14.34 -22.98
C SER A 304 1.59 15.25 -22.57
N ILE A 305 0.56 14.67 -21.94
CA ILE A 305 -0.62 15.37 -21.41
C ILE A 305 -0.29 16.16 -20.12
N TRP A 306 0.82 15.83 -19.45
CA TRP A 306 1.34 16.59 -18.34
C TRP A 306 2.35 17.61 -18.86
N PRO A 307 2.20 18.93 -18.60
CA PRO A 307 3.17 19.89 -19.09
C PRO A 307 4.56 19.49 -18.54
N PRO A 308 5.57 19.34 -19.42
CA PRO A 308 6.95 19.43 -18.98
C PRO A 308 7.10 20.77 -18.25
N LEU A 309 7.94 20.80 -17.21
CA LEU A 309 8.29 21.99 -16.43
C LEU A 309 8.56 23.27 -17.27
N ALA A 310 8.84 23.13 -18.57
CA ALA A 310 8.97 24.22 -19.54
C ALA A 310 7.74 25.15 -19.65
N SER A 311 6.51 24.70 -19.33
CA SER A 311 5.33 25.60 -19.47
C SER A 311 5.16 26.59 -18.31
N ILE A 312 5.93 26.45 -17.22
CA ILE A 312 5.90 27.39 -16.09
C ILE A 312 6.90 28.53 -16.32
N ASP A 313 8.00 28.28 -17.04
CA ASP A 313 8.99 29.32 -17.36
C ASP A 313 8.40 30.43 -18.26
N ASN A 314 7.53 30.06 -19.20
CA ASN A 314 6.85 31.04 -20.07
C ASN A 314 5.92 32.02 -19.33
N LYS A 315 5.54 31.75 -18.07
CA LYS A 315 4.72 32.69 -17.28
C LYS A 315 5.54 33.70 -16.48
N ARG A 316 6.87 33.56 -16.42
CA ARG A 316 7.73 34.49 -15.68
C ARG A 316 8.43 35.53 -16.57
N GLU A 317 8.46 35.33 -17.89
CA GLU A 317 9.08 36.26 -18.84
C GLU A 317 8.16 37.37 -19.39
N GLU A 318 6.88 37.43 -19.01
CA GLU A 318 5.95 38.44 -19.56
C GLU A 318 6.07 39.85 -18.93
N ASN A 319 7.05 40.10 -18.05
CA ASN A 319 7.17 41.40 -17.34
C ASN A 319 8.47 42.19 -17.58
N HIS A 320 9.28 41.87 -18.59
CA HIS A 320 10.27 42.83 -19.08
C HIS A 320 10.36 42.81 -20.60
N GLY A 321 9.98 43.94 -21.20
CA GLY A 321 10.03 44.14 -22.64
C GLY A 321 11.45 43.98 -23.18
N ASN A 322 11.58 43.10 -24.18
CA ASN A 322 12.12 43.43 -25.48
C ASN A 322 11.87 42.24 -26.41
N GLU A 323 11.36 42.54 -27.59
CA GLU A 323 11.11 41.58 -28.66
C GLU A 323 12.40 40.84 -29.03
N SER A 324 12.45 39.55 -28.73
CA SER A 324 13.22 38.59 -29.50
C SER A 324 12.47 37.27 -29.50
N ARG A 325 11.62 37.07 -30.52
CA ARG A 325 10.94 35.80 -30.77
C ARG A 325 11.99 34.77 -31.21
N THR A 326 12.66 34.13 -30.25
CA THR A 326 13.26 32.82 -30.51
C THR A 326 12.13 31.81 -30.54
N ASN A 327 11.66 31.49 -31.75
CA ASN A 327 10.81 30.33 -31.99
C ASN A 327 11.63 29.07 -31.68
N ILE A 328 11.67 28.68 -30.41
CA ILE A 328 12.09 27.34 -30.03
C ILE A 328 10.96 26.42 -30.47
N SER A 329 11.07 25.92 -31.70
CA SER A 329 10.33 24.76 -32.15
C SER A 329 10.79 23.58 -31.29
N LEU A 330 10.07 23.31 -30.20
CA LEU A 330 10.10 22.02 -29.52
C LEU A 330 9.85 20.94 -30.59
N PRO A 331 10.62 19.83 -30.61
CA PRO A 331 10.31 18.72 -31.49
C PRO A 331 8.90 18.25 -31.16
N GLN A 332 7.99 18.52 -32.09
CA GLN A 332 6.63 17.99 -32.10
C GLN A 332 6.71 16.56 -32.63
N ASP A 333 7.34 15.65 -31.88
CA ASP A 333 7.22 14.22 -32.16
C ASP A 333 7.56 13.36 -30.94
N ASN A 334 6.79 12.28 -30.80
CA ASN A 334 6.79 11.22 -29.78
C ASN A 334 5.90 11.46 -28.55
N SER A 335 4.68 10.94 -28.64
CA SER A 335 3.90 10.46 -27.49
C SER A 335 4.76 9.51 -26.65
N HIS A 336 5.31 10.01 -25.55
CA HIS A 336 6.06 9.18 -24.61
C HIS A 336 5.08 8.33 -23.80
N LEU A 337 4.83 7.12 -24.30
CA LEU A 337 4.06 6.10 -23.61
C LEU A 337 4.83 5.66 -22.35
N VAL A 338 4.27 5.93 -21.17
CA VAL A 338 4.86 5.57 -19.88
C VAL A 338 4.12 4.37 -19.29
N PRO A 339 4.80 3.24 -19.01
CA PRO A 339 4.19 2.11 -18.35
C PRO A 339 3.92 2.42 -16.87
N CYS A 340 2.83 1.87 -16.36
CA CYS A 340 2.40 2.10 -14.99
C CYS A 340 3.37 1.48 -13.97
N LEU A 341 3.89 0.27 -14.26
CA LEU A 341 5.00 -0.35 -13.54
C LEU A 341 6.23 -0.41 -14.45
N ASP A 342 7.35 0.12 -13.99
CA ASP A 342 8.60 0.22 -14.77
C ASP A 342 9.83 -0.34 -14.05
N ASN A 343 9.76 -0.60 -12.74
CA ASN A 343 10.88 -1.16 -12.00
C ASN A 343 10.62 -2.56 -11.44
N SER A 344 11.72 -3.31 -11.33
CA SER A 344 11.73 -4.70 -10.86
C SER A 344 11.24 -4.86 -9.42
N GLY A 345 11.46 -3.87 -8.56
CA GLY A 345 10.98 -3.88 -7.18
C GLY A 345 9.46 -3.88 -7.06
N GLN A 346 8.78 -3.02 -7.83
CA GLN A 346 7.32 -2.92 -7.85
C GLN A 346 6.68 -4.23 -8.33
N VAL A 347 7.25 -4.83 -9.37
CA VAL A 347 6.79 -6.12 -9.93
C VAL A 347 7.09 -7.27 -8.98
N PHE A 348 8.25 -7.27 -8.32
CA PHE A 348 8.56 -8.23 -7.26
C PHE A 348 7.51 -8.18 -6.13
N ALA A 349 7.10 -6.98 -5.68
CA ALA A 349 6.07 -6.84 -4.66
C ALA A 349 4.70 -7.40 -5.13
N LEU A 350 4.34 -7.17 -6.40
CA LEU A 350 3.14 -7.75 -7.02
C LEU A 350 3.20 -9.28 -7.09
N LEU A 351 4.33 -9.84 -7.53
CA LEU A 351 4.54 -11.28 -7.61
C LEU A 351 4.51 -11.95 -6.24
N LEU A 352 5.20 -11.38 -5.25
CA LEU A 352 5.20 -11.88 -3.87
C LEU A 352 3.79 -11.88 -3.29
N THR A 353 3.05 -10.79 -3.49
CA THR A 353 1.64 -10.67 -3.06
C THR A 353 0.76 -11.72 -3.74
N THR A 354 0.99 -11.98 -5.03
CA THR A 354 0.25 -12.99 -5.80
C THR A 354 0.53 -14.40 -5.31
N LEU A 355 1.82 -14.73 -5.09
CA LEU A 355 2.24 -16.03 -4.53
C LEU A 355 1.60 -16.29 -3.16
N TYR A 356 1.43 -15.23 -2.36
CA TYR A 356 0.75 -15.29 -1.07
C TYR A 356 -0.78 -15.44 -1.20
N LEU A 357 -1.42 -14.62 -2.05
CA LEU A 357 -2.88 -14.53 -2.13
C LEU A 357 -3.53 -15.75 -2.80
N ILE A 358 -2.86 -16.42 -3.74
CA ILE A 358 -3.43 -17.60 -4.41
C ILE A 358 -3.75 -18.72 -3.38
N PRO A 359 -2.79 -19.21 -2.57
CA PRO A 359 -3.10 -20.19 -1.53
C PRO A 359 -4.08 -19.66 -0.48
N LEU A 360 -3.99 -18.38 -0.11
CA LEU A 360 -4.90 -17.79 0.87
C LEU A 360 -6.35 -17.83 0.38
N THR A 361 -6.58 -17.42 -0.86
CA THR A 361 -7.90 -17.40 -1.49
C THR A 361 -8.47 -18.81 -1.54
N PHE A 362 -7.65 -19.80 -1.91
CA PHE A 362 -8.04 -21.21 -1.85
C PHE A 362 -8.43 -21.66 -0.44
N LEU A 363 -7.64 -21.31 0.59
CA LEU A 363 -7.95 -21.67 1.97
C LEU A 363 -9.27 -21.04 2.46
N PHE A 364 -9.55 -19.80 2.09
CA PHE A 364 -10.82 -19.12 2.41
C PHE A 364 -12.00 -19.73 1.66
N LEU A 365 -11.86 -20.02 0.36
CA LEU A 365 -12.89 -20.71 -0.42
C LEU A 365 -13.21 -22.08 0.19
N ARG A 366 -12.18 -22.86 0.53
CA ARG A 366 -12.33 -24.14 1.21
C ARG A 366 -13.02 -23.99 2.58
N PHE A 367 -12.66 -22.97 3.35
CA PHE A 367 -13.32 -22.67 4.62
C PHE A 367 -14.80 -22.31 4.42
N PHE A 368 -15.11 -21.48 3.42
CA PHE A 368 -16.47 -21.06 3.09
C PHE A 368 -17.34 -22.23 2.67
N VAL A 369 -16.87 -23.05 1.74
CA VAL A 369 -17.58 -24.26 1.28
C VAL A 369 -17.87 -25.19 2.46
N ARG A 370 -16.86 -25.45 3.32
CA ARG A 370 -17.04 -26.34 4.48
C ARG A 370 -17.96 -25.78 5.56
N SER A 371 -17.98 -24.47 5.76
CA SER A 371 -18.73 -23.84 6.86
C SER A 371 -20.15 -23.48 6.49
N TYR A 372 -20.44 -23.21 5.20
CA TYR A 372 -21.71 -22.63 4.77
C TYR A 372 -22.44 -23.40 3.67
N LEU A 373 -21.73 -24.13 2.81
CA LEU A 373 -22.33 -24.83 1.67
C LEU A 373 -22.41 -26.34 1.87
N SER A 374 -21.45 -26.90 2.61
CA SER A 374 -21.49 -28.30 3.02
C SER A 374 -22.58 -28.43 4.08
N GLY A 375 -23.71 -29.02 3.72
CA GLY A 375 -24.77 -29.37 4.67
C GLY A 375 -24.24 -30.25 5.82
N PRO A 376 -25.04 -30.49 6.88
CA PRO A 376 -24.59 -31.16 8.10
C PRO A 376 -24.23 -32.63 7.83
N LYS A 377 -23.01 -32.90 7.35
CA LYS A 377 -22.45 -34.24 7.26
C LYS A 377 -21.33 -34.38 8.28
N ARG A 378 -21.59 -35.26 9.26
CA ARG A 378 -20.75 -35.73 10.41
C ARG A 378 -20.87 -34.96 11.72
N LYS A 379 -22.01 -35.11 12.40
CA LYS A 379 -22.03 -35.43 13.85
C LYS A 379 -22.31 -36.91 14.16
N LEU A 380 -22.63 -37.73 13.15
CA LEU A 380 -22.66 -39.20 13.25
C LEU A 380 -21.41 -39.79 12.58
N ALA A 381 -20.37 -40.03 13.38
CA ALA A 381 -19.29 -41.02 13.17
C ALA A 381 -18.17 -40.73 14.17
N LYS A 382 -18.49 -40.96 15.45
CA LYS A 382 -17.59 -41.27 16.58
C LYS A 382 -18.49 -41.40 17.81
N GLN A 383 -19.19 -42.54 17.87
CA GLN A 383 -19.40 -43.22 19.15
C GLN A 383 -18.03 -43.63 19.68
#